data_AF-A0A8J3EHD3-F1
#
_entry.id   AF-A0A8J3EHD3-F1
#
_cell.length_a   1.000
_cell.length_b   1.000
_cell.length_c   1.000
_cell.angle_alpha   90.00
_cell.angle_beta   90.00
_cell.angle_gamma   90.00
#
_symmetry.space_group_name_H-M   'P 1'
#
loop_
_entity.id
_entity.type
_entity.pdbx_description
1 polymer ?
#
loop_
_entity_poly.entity_id
_entity_poly.type
_entity_poly.pdbx_seq_one_letter_code
_entity_poly.pdbx_strand_id
1 'polypeptide(L)'
;MLSGLKRWLAAESTPRGWLLAGAIALFLATSAFNIFLQSRDHRHAGDLARTELLKERSQEVRNAAYDFQTFAAAYVSAVIEDEDGVHEARRRLMDNVLSQHSTVEMAQGVFSKDVVSAAAGYKSALLEFSTALADANTILEMRPFWEAASDVLVERQKLMDAIDSELGRIGGV
;
A
#
# COMPACT_ATOMS: atom_id res chain seq x y z
N MET A 1 14.54 6.69 64.83
CA MET A 1 13.52 5.98 64.02
C MET A 1 14.07 4.89 63.09
N LEU A 2 15.37 4.85 62.77
CA LEU A 2 16.01 3.81 61.94
C LEU A 2 16.28 2.45 62.65
N SER A 3 16.14 2.37 63.98
CA SER A 3 16.46 1.17 64.78
C SER A 3 15.36 0.11 64.77
N GLY A 4 14.09 0.51 64.64
CA GLY A 4 12.95 -0.41 64.57
C GLY A 4 12.90 -1.19 63.25
N LEU A 5 13.25 -0.54 62.14
CA LEU A 5 13.26 -1.15 60.81
C LEU A 5 14.31 -2.27 60.70
N LYS A 6 15.51 -2.04 61.26
CA LYS A 6 16.59 -3.04 61.30
C LYS A 6 16.23 -4.27 62.14
N ARG A 7 15.55 -4.09 63.28
CA ARG A 7 15.07 -5.21 64.12
C ARG A 7 13.92 -5.98 63.48
N TRP A 8 13.05 -5.28 62.75
CA TRP A 8 11.95 -5.93 62.02
C TRP A 8 12.43 -6.76 60.83
N LEU A 9 13.49 -6.33 60.14
CA LEU A 9 14.14 -7.06 59.05
C LEU A 9 14.94 -8.28 59.52
N ALA A 10 15.46 -8.28 60.74
CA ALA A 10 16.40 -9.28 61.27
C ALA A 10 15.78 -10.26 62.30
N ALA A 11 14.45 -10.30 62.46
CA ALA A 11 13.81 -11.18 63.43
C ALA A 11 14.00 -12.67 63.06
N GLU A 12 14.66 -13.41 63.96
CA GLU A 12 15.22 -14.76 63.81
C GLU A 12 14.24 -15.92 63.54
N SER A 13 12.92 -15.71 63.50
CA SER A 13 11.97 -16.83 63.36
C SER A 13 11.18 -16.86 62.06
N THR A 14 11.26 -15.83 61.21
CA THR A 14 10.81 -15.89 59.80
C THR A 14 11.43 -14.69 59.06
N PRO A 15 12.27 -14.89 58.02
CA PRO A 15 12.92 -13.78 57.34
C PRO A 15 11.91 -13.02 56.45
N ARG A 16 11.16 -12.10 57.05
CA ARG A 16 10.09 -11.30 56.41
C ARG A 16 10.61 -10.39 55.27
N GLY A 17 11.91 -10.09 55.24
CA GLY A 17 12.56 -9.36 54.15
C GLY A 17 12.52 -10.09 52.80
N TRP A 18 12.53 -11.44 52.81
CA TRP A 18 12.42 -12.23 51.58
C TRP A 18 11.02 -12.18 50.97
N LEU A 19 9.98 -12.08 51.82
CA LEU A 19 8.60 -11.90 51.35
C LEU A 19 8.42 -10.54 50.66
N LEU A 20 9.03 -9.48 51.21
CA LEU A 20 9.05 -8.16 50.57
C LEU A 20 9.84 -8.15 49.27
N ALA A 21 11.04 -8.75 49.25
CA ALA A 21 11.84 -8.87 48.03
C ALA A 21 11.11 -9.68 46.94
N GLY A 22 10.46 -10.78 47.32
CA GLY A 22 9.64 -11.60 46.43
C GLY A 22 8.42 -10.85 45.89
N ALA A 23 7.73 -10.08 46.74
CA ALA A 23 6.59 -9.26 46.33
C ALA A 23 7.00 -8.13 45.35
N ILE A 24 8.16 -7.50 45.59
CA ILE A 24 8.71 -6.48 44.67
C ILE A 24 9.11 -7.12 43.34
N ALA A 25 9.76 -8.29 43.35
CA ALA A 25 10.12 -9.00 42.13
C ALA A 25 8.88 -9.44 41.33
N LEU A 26 7.85 -9.96 41.99
CA LEU A 26 6.57 -10.29 41.38
C LEU A 26 5.87 -9.06 40.79
N PHE A 27 5.88 -7.94 41.51
CA PHE A 27 5.32 -6.70 41.02
C PHE A 27 6.05 -6.20 39.76
N LEU A 28 7.38 -6.16 39.79
CA LEU A 28 8.20 -5.76 38.63
C LEU A 28 8.05 -6.71 37.45
N ALA A 29 8.01 -8.02 37.68
CA ALA A 29 7.79 -9.02 36.64
C ALA A 29 6.40 -8.88 36.00
N THR A 30 5.37 -8.63 36.82
CA THR A 30 3.99 -8.40 36.34
C THR A 30 3.89 -7.09 35.56
N SER A 31 4.53 -6.02 36.01
CA SER A 31 4.59 -4.75 35.28
C SER A 31 5.33 -4.90 33.95
N ALA A 32 6.49 -5.56 33.93
CA ALA A 32 7.24 -5.81 32.70
C ALA A 32 6.46 -6.70 31.72
N PHE A 33 5.76 -7.72 32.22
CA PHE A 33 4.90 -8.58 31.42
C PHE A 33 3.70 -7.82 30.83
N ASN A 34 3.04 -6.97 31.63
CA ASN A 34 1.95 -6.13 31.14
C ASN A 34 2.41 -5.11 30.09
N ILE A 35 3.58 -4.48 30.27
CA ILE A 35 4.19 -3.58 29.27
C ILE A 35 4.53 -4.35 27.99
N PHE A 36 5.05 -5.57 28.13
CA PHE A 36 5.34 -6.45 26.99
C PHE A 36 4.06 -6.82 26.22
N LEU A 37 2.99 -7.20 26.92
CA LEU A 37 1.69 -7.47 26.30
C LEU A 37 1.10 -6.22 25.61
N GLN A 38 1.10 -5.09 26.30
CA GLN A 38 0.56 -3.83 25.78
C GLN A 38 1.33 -3.33 24.55
N SER A 39 2.66 -3.45 24.56
CA SER A 39 3.49 -3.10 23.39
C SER A 39 3.30 -4.08 22.22
N ARG A 40 3.02 -5.35 22.49
CA ARG A 40 2.68 -6.34 21.46
C ARG A 40 1.30 -6.08 20.85
N ASP A 41 0.29 -5.74 21.66
CA ASP A 41 -1.06 -5.40 21.20
C ASP A 41 -1.06 -4.12 20.35
N HIS A 42 -0.30 -3.08 20.74
CA HIS A 42 -0.18 -1.86 19.94
C HIS A 42 0.52 -2.10 18.58
N ARG A 43 1.53 -2.98 18.53
CA ARG A 43 2.19 -3.36 17.27
C ARG A 43 1.23 -4.11 16.35
N HIS A 44 0.50 -5.10 16.88
CA HIS A 44 -0.48 -5.85 16.10
C HIS A 44 -1.63 -4.97 15.58
N ALA A 45 -2.13 -4.02 16.39
CA ALA A 45 -3.15 -3.07 15.93
C ALA A 45 -2.62 -2.13 14.84
N GLY A 46 -1.38 -1.66 14.94
CA GLY A 46 -0.74 -0.83 13.93
C GLY A 46 -0.50 -1.58 12.60
N ASP A 47 -0.09 -2.84 12.67
CA ASP A 47 0.14 -3.68 11.49
C ASP A 47 -1.19 -4.00 10.77
N LEU A 48 -2.27 -4.27 11.52
CA LEU A 48 -3.60 -4.49 10.96
C LEU A 48 -4.13 -3.23 10.25
N ALA A 49 -4.05 -2.06 10.89
CA ALA A 49 -4.50 -0.80 10.31
C ALA A 49 -3.73 -0.45 9.03
N ARG A 50 -2.41 -0.67 9.02
CA ARG A 50 -1.59 -0.49 7.82
C ARG A 50 -1.97 -1.46 6.70
N THR A 51 -2.25 -2.72 7.05
CA THR A 51 -2.65 -3.75 6.08
C THR A 51 -3.99 -3.41 5.43
N GLU A 52 -4.95 -2.94 6.22
CA GLU A 52 -6.27 -2.53 5.72
C GLU A 52 -6.18 -1.34 4.78
N LEU A 53 -5.40 -0.31 5.16
CA LEU A 53 -5.16 0.84 4.30
C LEU A 53 -4.42 0.45 3.00
N LEU A 54 -3.44 -0.45 3.08
CA LEU A 54 -2.74 -0.97 1.91
C LEU A 54 -3.71 -1.72 0.96
N LYS A 55 -4.60 -2.53 1.51
CA LYS A 55 -5.65 -3.24 0.74
C LYS A 55 -6.60 -2.26 0.07
N GLU A 56 -7.09 -1.25 0.79
CA GLU A 56 -7.96 -0.21 0.24
C GLU A 56 -7.29 0.49 -0.95
N ARG A 57 -6.06 0.99 -0.77
CA ARG A 57 -5.30 1.66 -1.83
C ARG A 57 -5.01 0.74 -3.02
N SER A 58 -4.69 -0.53 -2.75
CA SER A 58 -4.50 -1.52 -3.83
C SER A 58 -5.78 -1.71 -4.65
N GLN A 59 -6.94 -1.74 -3.99
CA GLN A 59 -8.22 -1.92 -4.66
C GLN A 59 -8.60 -0.68 -5.48
N GLU A 60 -8.34 0.52 -4.98
CA GLU A 60 -8.54 1.77 -5.72
C GLU A 60 -7.74 1.77 -7.03
N VAL A 61 -6.46 1.40 -6.98
CA VAL A 61 -5.60 1.33 -8.19
C VAL A 61 -6.14 0.30 -9.18
N ARG A 62 -6.56 -0.89 -8.70
CA ARG A 62 -7.17 -1.93 -9.55
C ARG A 62 -8.46 -1.45 -10.20
N ASN A 63 -9.33 -0.78 -9.45
CA ASN A 63 -10.60 -0.26 -9.93
C ASN A 63 -10.40 0.83 -10.98
N ALA A 64 -9.46 1.76 -10.77
CA ALA A 64 -9.17 2.83 -11.72
C ALA A 64 -8.68 2.27 -13.07
N ALA A 65 -7.94 1.16 -13.06
CA ALA A 65 -7.38 0.53 -14.25
C ALA A 65 -8.35 -0.39 -15.00
N TYR A 66 -9.57 -0.62 -14.47
CA TYR A 66 -10.51 -1.59 -15.01
C TYR A 66 -11.00 -1.23 -16.41
N ASP A 67 -11.36 0.04 -16.64
CA ASP A 67 -12.00 0.47 -17.90
C ASP A 67 -11.01 0.79 -19.02
N PHE A 68 -9.70 0.68 -18.78
CA PHE A 68 -8.67 1.04 -19.76
C PHE A 68 -8.86 0.32 -21.10
N GLN A 69 -9.04 -1.01 -21.06
CA GLN A 69 -9.21 -1.81 -22.27
C GLN A 69 -10.51 -1.48 -23.00
N THR A 70 -11.59 -1.18 -22.26
CA THR A 70 -12.88 -0.79 -22.82
C THR A 70 -12.77 0.52 -23.59
N PHE A 71 -12.14 1.55 -23.00
CA PHE A 71 -11.97 2.84 -23.66
C PHE A 71 -10.94 2.79 -24.80
N ALA A 72 -9.88 1.99 -24.66
CA ALA A 72 -8.91 1.77 -25.71
C ALA A 72 -9.55 1.08 -26.93
N ALA A 73 -10.38 0.07 -26.72
CA ALA A 73 -11.11 -0.60 -27.79
C ALA A 73 -12.09 0.35 -28.49
N ALA A 74 -12.86 1.13 -27.72
CA ALA A 74 -13.80 2.11 -28.29
C ALA A 74 -13.07 3.17 -29.13
N TYR A 75 -11.90 3.63 -28.69
CA TYR A 75 -11.06 4.55 -29.45
C TYR A 75 -10.57 3.94 -30.77
N VAL A 76 -10.03 2.73 -30.70
CA VAL A 76 -9.53 2.01 -31.88
C VAL A 76 -10.64 1.79 -32.90
N SER A 77 -11.83 1.37 -32.46
CA SER A 77 -13.00 1.21 -33.33
C SER A 77 -13.34 2.51 -34.04
N ALA A 78 -13.44 3.62 -33.31
CA ALA A 78 -13.74 4.92 -33.90
C ALA A 78 -12.68 5.34 -34.96
N VAL A 79 -11.39 5.09 -34.69
CA VAL A 79 -10.29 5.41 -35.64
C VAL A 79 -10.35 4.51 -36.89
N ILE A 80 -10.71 3.24 -36.74
CA ILE A 80 -10.78 2.29 -37.86
C ILE A 80 -12.00 2.58 -38.74
N GLU A 81 -13.13 2.90 -38.12
CA GLU A 81 -14.41 3.13 -38.78
C GLU A 81 -14.54 4.56 -39.33
N ASP A 82 -13.53 5.42 -39.10
CA ASP A 82 -13.49 6.84 -39.49
C ASP A 82 -14.75 7.59 -39.05
N GLU A 83 -15.17 7.33 -37.81
CA GLU A 83 -16.38 7.92 -37.25
C GLU A 83 -16.13 9.34 -36.73
N ASP A 84 -17.14 10.20 -36.81
CA ASP A 84 -17.16 11.53 -36.16
C ASP A 84 -16.91 11.44 -34.63
N GLY A 85 -17.01 10.23 -34.05
CA GLY A 85 -16.81 9.92 -32.63
C GLY A 85 -15.36 9.82 -32.14
N VAL A 86 -14.35 9.88 -33.01
CA VAL A 86 -12.92 9.72 -32.63
C VAL A 86 -12.51 10.68 -31.51
N HIS A 87 -12.91 11.95 -31.58
CA HIS A 87 -12.57 12.95 -30.57
C HIS A 87 -13.16 12.64 -29.20
N GLU A 88 -14.42 12.20 -29.15
CA GLU A 88 -15.09 11.84 -27.90
C GLU A 88 -14.51 10.56 -27.30
N ALA A 89 -14.21 9.56 -28.13
CA ALA A 89 -13.57 8.32 -27.70
C ALA A 89 -12.16 8.59 -27.14
N ARG A 90 -11.38 9.45 -27.82
CA ARG A 90 -10.06 9.91 -27.33
C ARG A 90 -10.19 10.57 -25.97
N ARG A 91 -11.13 11.50 -25.83
CA ARG A 91 -11.33 12.25 -24.59
C ARG A 91 -11.63 11.32 -23.42
N ARG A 92 -12.54 10.34 -23.60
CA ARG A 92 -12.87 9.36 -22.55
C ARG A 92 -11.67 8.49 -22.16
N LEU A 93 -10.89 8.05 -23.14
CA LEU A 93 -9.67 7.29 -22.88
C LEU A 93 -8.62 8.14 -22.14
N MET A 94 -8.45 9.40 -22.55
CA MET A 94 -7.56 10.34 -21.87
C MET A 94 -8.00 10.61 -20.42
N ASP A 95 -9.30 10.85 -20.20
CA ASP A 95 -9.87 11.07 -18.88
C ASP A 95 -9.62 9.84 -17.97
N ASN A 96 -9.76 8.62 -18.51
CA ASN A 96 -9.44 7.40 -17.79
C ASN A 96 -7.94 7.29 -17.45
N VAL A 97 -7.03 7.60 -18.38
CA VAL A 97 -5.57 7.60 -18.15
C VAL A 97 -5.18 8.59 -17.04
N LEU A 98 -5.73 9.81 -17.08
CA LEU A 98 -5.49 10.83 -16.06
C LEU A 98 -6.05 10.42 -14.70
N SER A 99 -7.24 9.81 -14.68
CA SER A 99 -7.82 9.27 -13.45
C SER A 99 -6.92 8.20 -12.83
N GLN A 100 -6.41 7.26 -13.64
CA GLN A 100 -5.48 6.23 -13.18
C GLN A 100 -4.19 6.82 -12.61
N HIS A 101 -3.59 7.79 -13.33
CA HIS A 101 -2.37 8.46 -12.89
C HIS A 101 -2.57 9.11 -11.51
N SER A 102 -3.66 9.87 -11.36
CA SER A 102 -4.02 10.54 -10.11
C SER A 102 -4.25 9.55 -8.96
N THR A 103 -4.98 8.46 -9.21
CA THR A 103 -5.21 7.40 -8.20
C THR A 103 -3.90 6.79 -7.72
N VAL A 104 -2.97 6.48 -8.63
CA VAL A 104 -1.66 5.92 -8.28
C VAL A 104 -0.83 6.93 -7.47
N GLU A 105 -0.88 8.21 -7.84
CA GLU A 105 -0.20 9.27 -7.12
C GLU A 105 -0.75 9.46 -5.69
N MET A 106 -2.06 9.41 -5.51
CA MET A 106 -2.69 9.51 -4.19
C MET A 106 -2.41 8.27 -3.30
N ALA A 107 -2.33 7.09 -3.91
CA ALA A 107 -2.09 5.83 -3.21
C ALA A 107 -0.63 5.68 -2.70
N GLN A 108 0.34 6.39 -3.31
CA GLN A 108 1.77 6.19 -3.04
C GLN A 108 2.20 6.44 -1.59
N GLY A 109 1.45 7.24 -0.82
CA GLY A 109 1.82 7.61 0.56
C GLY A 109 1.81 6.44 1.55
N VAL A 110 1.23 5.29 1.19
CA VAL A 110 1.09 4.11 2.05
C VAL A 110 2.05 2.98 1.65
N PHE A 111 2.59 3.07 0.43
CA PHE A 111 3.37 2.01 -0.20
C PHE A 111 4.82 1.98 0.26
N SER A 112 5.42 0.78 0.26
CA SER A 112 6.87 0.63 0.44
C SER A 112 7.66 1.23 -0.72
N LYS A 113 8.98 1.40 -0.54
CA LYS A 113 9.87 1.96 -1.57
C LYS A 113 9.83 1.17 -2.88
N ASP A 114 9.71 -0.15 -2.82
CA ASP A 114 9.69 -1.02 -4.00
C ASP A 114 8.41 -0.79 -4.81
N VAL A 115 7.27 -0.73 -4.11
CA VAL A 115 5.97 -0.41 -4.73
C VAL A 115 5.94 1.02 -5.26
N VAL A 116 6.55 1.98 -4.57
CA VAL A 116 6.70 3.36 -5.06
C VAL A 116 7.52 3.41 -6.36
N SER A 117 8.58 2.60 -6.47
CA SER A 117 9.36 2.49 -7.71
C SER A 117 8.54 1.92 -8.85
N ALA A 118 7.76 0.85 -8.60
CA ALA A 118 6.87 0.27 -9.61
C ALA A 118 5.75 1.26 -10.01
N ALA A 119 5.22 2.02 -9.04
CA ALA A 119 4.22 3.05 -9.29
C ALA A 119 4.78 4.19 -10.15
N ALA A 120 6.06 4.54 -9.99
CA ALA A 120 6.72 5.53 -10.84
C ALA A 120 6.84 5.03 -12.29
N GLY A 121 7.21 3.75 -12.50
CA GLY A 121 7.22 3.13 -13.82
C GLY A 121 5.85 3.16 -14.49
N TYR A 122 4.81 2.77 -13.74
CA TYR A 122 3.44 2.81 -14.25
C TYR A 122 2.96 4.23 -14.61
N LYS A 123 3.25 5.21 -13.77
CA LYS A 123 2.94 6.63 -14.08
C LYS A 123 3.66 7.11 -15.33
N SER A 124 4.93 6.74 -15.53
CA SER A 124 5.68 7.07 -16.75
C SER A 124 5.00 6.50 -17.99
N ALA A 125 4.63 5.21 -17.96
CA ALA A 125 3.94 4.56 -19.06
C ALA A 125 2.59 5.23 -19.38
N LEU A 126 1.82 5.65 -18.36
CA LEU A 126 0.57 6.38 -18.56
C LEU A 126 0.80 7.75 -19.26
N LEU A 127 1.85 8.48 -18.89
CA LEU A 127 2.21 9.76 -19.51
C LEU A 127 2.69 9.58 -20.96
N GLU A 128 3.53 8.58 -21.22
CA GLU A 128 3.97 8.22 -22.57
C GLU A 128 2.78 7.81 -23.44
N PHE A 129 1.86 7.00 -22.89
CA PHE A 129 0.62 6.63 -23.57
C PHE A 129 -0.28 7.83 -23.87
N SER A 130 -0.43 8.78 -22.93
CA SER A 130 -1.20 10.00 -23.19
C SER A 130 -0.63 10.82 -24.35
N THR A 131 0.70 10.84 -24.49
CA THR A 131 1.37 11.51 -25.60
C THR A 131 1.08 10.78 -26.91
N ALA A 132 1.26 9.44 -26.93
CA ALA A 132 0.98 8.63 -28.11
C ALA A 132 -0.50 8.69 -28.55
N LEU A 133 -1.43 8.76 -27.60
CA LEU A 133 -2.86 8.90 -27.85
C LEU A 133 -3.21 10.25 -28.50
N ALA A 134 -2.51 11.32 -28.15
CA ALA A 134 -2.72 12.63 -28.77
C ALA A 134 -2.34 12.64 -30.25
N ASP A 135 -1.32 11.85 -30.62
CA ASP A 135 -0.76 11.81 -31.97
C ASP A 135 -1.44 10.77 -32.89
N ALA A 136 -2.12 9.76 -32.33
CA ALA A 136 -2.67 8.64 -33.08
C ALA A 136 -4.02 8.92 -33.75
N ASN A 137 -4.13 9.89 -34.65
CA ASN A 137 -5.41 10.30 -35.26
C ASN A 137 -5.92 9.34 -36.34
N THR A 138 -5.00 8.60 -36.97
CA THR A 138 -5.30 7.72 -38.09
C THR A 138 -4.71 6.32 -37.87
N ILE A 139 -5.23 5.32 -38.59
CA ILE A 139 -4.72 3.94 -38.52
C ILE A 139 -3.19 3.87 -38.75
N LEU A 140 -2.64 4.70 -39.64
CA LEU A 140 -1.20 4.74 -39.94
C LEU A 140 -0.35 5.26 -38.77
N GLU A 141 -0.94 6.07 -37.89
CA GLU A 141 -0.32 6.67 -36.71
C GLU A 141 -0.55 5.85 -35.44
N MET A 142 -1.24 4.70 -35.53
CA MET A 142 -1.59 3.88 -34.36
C MET A 142 -0.42 3.07 -33.79
N ARG A 143 0.70 2.92 -34.51
CA ARG A 143 1.82 2.10 -34.03
C ARG A 143 2.35 2.55 -32.66
N PRO A 144 2.72 3.83 -32.44
CA PRO A 144 3.12 4.31 -31.12
C PRO A 144 2.05 4.15 -30.05
N PHE A 145 0.76 4.27 -30.42
CA PHE A 145 -0.35 4.00 -29.50
C PHE A 145 -0.34 2.55 -29.00
N TRP A 146 -0.14 1.57 -29.90
CA TRP A 146 -0.11 0.16 -29.52
C TRP A 146 1.10 -0.20 -28.66
N GLU A 147 2.27 0.33 -29.01
CA GLU A 147 3.50 0.14 -28.23
C GLU A 147 3.30 0.69 -26.82
N ALA A 148 2.84 1.95 -26.68
CA ALA A 148 2.61 2.56 -25.38
C ALA A 148 1.46 1.90 -24.59
N ALA A 149 0.40 1.41 -25.25
CA ALA A 149 -0.66 0.65 -24.59
C ALA A 149 -0.14 -0.65 -24.00
N SER A 150 0.76 -1.33 -24.71
CA SER A 150 1.44 -2.53 -24.21
C SER A 150 2.29 -2.20 -22.97
N ASP A 151 3.05 -1.10 -23.01
CA ASP A 151 3.87 -0.67 -21.89
C ASP A 151 3.03 -0.34 -20.65
N VAL A 152 1.88 0.33 -20.81
CA VAL A 152 0.90 0.54 -19.72
C VAL A 152 0.47 -0.78 -19.10
N LEU A 153 0.15 -1.80 -19.90
CA LEU A 153 -0.27 -3.10 -19.39
C LEU A 153 0.85 -3.84 -18.64
N VAL A 154 2.08 -3.77 -19.15
CA VAL A 154 3.27 -4.38 -18.53
C VAL A 154 3.60 -3.70 -17.21
N GLU A 155 3.69 -2.37 -17.19
CA GLU A 155 4.00 -1.63 -15.96
C GLU A 155 2.88 -1.74 -14.93
N ARG A 156 1.61 -1.80 -15.37
CA ARG A 156 0.48 -2.13 -14.48
C ARG A 156 0.68 -3.47 -13.79
N GLN A 157 1.06 -4.50 -14.54
CA GLN A 157 1.28 -5.82 -13.97
C GLN A 157 2.42 -5.80 -12.96
N LYS A 158 3.56 -5.15 -13.28
CA LYS A 158 4.68 -4.98 -12.34
C LYS A 158 4.25 -4.28 -11.05
N LEU A 159 3.40 -3.25 -11.14
CA LEU A 159 2.84 -2.59 -9.96
C LEU A 159 1.96 -3.53 -9.15
N MET A 160 1.06 -4.29 -9.80
CA MET A 160 0.20 -5.24 -9.10
C MET A 160 1.01 -6.34 -8.40
N ASP A 161 2.03 -6.89 -9.07
CA ASP A 161 2.91 -7.90 -8.49
C ASP A 161 3.68 -7.37 -7.28
N ALA A 162 4.16 -6.12 -7.35
CA ALA A 162 4.85 -5.48 -6.23
C ALA A 162 3.91 -5.26 -5.03
N ILE A 163 2.67 -4.82 -5.30
CA ILE A 163 1.63 -4.64 -4.26
C ILE A 163 1.28 -5.99 -3.61
N ASP A 164 1.07 -7.03 -4.42
CA ASP A 164 0.72 -8.36 -3.93
C ASP A 164 1.87 -8.99 -3.13
N SER A 165 3.12 -8.78 -3.55
CA SER A 165 4.29 -9.16 -2.79
C SER A 165 4.38 -8.43 -1.44
N GLU A 166 4.05 -7.13 -1.39
CA GLU A 166 4.03 -6.38 -0.13
C GLU A 166 2.91 -6.88 0.79
N LEU A 167 1.71 -7.10 0.25
CA LEU A 167 0.57 -7.66 0.99
C LEU A 167 0.87 -9.06 1.53
N GLY A 168 1.50 -9.92 0.74
CA GLY A 168 1.93 -11.27 1.17
C GLY A 168 2.94 -11.22 2.31
N ARG A 169 3.93 -10.32 2.22
CA ARG A 169 4.95 -10.13 3.26
C ARG A 169 4.35 -9.65 4.59
N ILE A 170 3.32 -8.81 4.54
CA ILE A 170 2.64 -8.29 5.74
C ILE A 170 1.61 -9.30 6.28
N GLY A 171 0.94 -10.03 5.40
CA GLY A 171 -0.12 -10.98 5.73
C GLY A 171 0.34 -12.33 6.31
N GLY A 172 1.61 -12.70 6.15
CA GLY A 172 2.18 -13.89 6.77
C GLY A 172 1.59 -15.20 6.24
N VAL A 173 1.95 -15.54 4.99
CA VAL A 173 2.27 -16.92 4.60
C VAL A 173 3.77 -16.97 4.35
#